data_AF-A0A946PWG1-F1
#
_entry.id   AF-A0A946PWG1-F1
#
_cell.length_a   1.000
_cell.length_b   1.000
_cell.length_c   1.000
_cell.angle_alpha   90.00
_cell.angle_beta   90.00
_cell.angle_gamma   90.00
#
_symmetry.space_group_name_H-M   'P 1'
#
loop_
_entity.id
_entity.type
_entity.pdbx_description
1 polymer ?
#
loop_
_entity_poly.entity_id
_entity_poly.type
_entity_poly.pdbx_seq_one_letter_code
_entity_poly.pdbx_strand_id
1 'polypeptide(L)'
;MPTKKRDYSLDILKGIGCLMMVVAHSNLGLKGYRPYAFYAGLAPVLFFAVSGVTASFQSSRYRPRSVLFAYFFLLLLGFSYNRITDVGFLEEINFDIIQLVAAGAVVIYLIEYYFDPPLWLYPLLAGITFALKFFISFLVGGRTILGFTGVIVAPGIFPIFPWLFLFFLGVFTYRTKNLYNLLLAILLGAFYILLPLWGFDLDIKNKWNMSVGYFLLSSILVFISFFIIRTISLFQQRKGMQLPIFLGKYSLLFLYIHFPLVLFLKSKKIHHNIYVINQNPYLFWLLILSITILIMLIIIWIAKLKRIAILFDSLTTWIIMIILIFSIGLFVKNVEIVYWLEIGLGILFAVYYPALTNLLKKPRTLQT
;
A
#
# COMPACT_ATOMS: atom_id res chain seq x y z
N MET A 1 7.53 31.99 5.66
CA MET A 1 6.53 31.18 4.92
C MET A 1 5.47 30.72 5.91
N PRO A 2 4.17 31.00 5.70
CA PRO A 2 3.13 30.51 6.58
C PRO A 2 3.20 28.98 6.60
N THR A 3 3.28 28.40 7.80
CA THR A 3 3.33 26.95 8.00
C THR A 3 2.02 26.36 7.48
N LYS A 4 2.04 25.88 6.23
CA LYS A 4 0.88 25.25 5.59
C LYS A 4 0.38 24.15 6.52
N LYS A 5 -0.83 24.32 7.06
CA LYS A 5 -1.50 23.38 7.96
C LYS A 5 -1.43 21.98 7.34
N ARG A 6 -1.07 20.96 8.13
CA ARG A 6 -0.97 19.56 7.66
C ARG A 6 -2.25 19.17 6.91
N ASP A 7 -2.06 18.65 5.71
CA ASP A 7 -3.16 18.08 4.93
C ASP A 7 -3.49 16.68 5.46
N TYR A 8 -4.68 16.52 6.04
CA TYR A 8 -5.15 15.26 6.60
C TYR A 8 -5.81 14.35 5.55
N SER A 9 -6.09 14.85 4.34
CA SER A 9 -6.80 14.08 3.30
C SER A 9 -6.08 12.79 2.93
N LEU A 10 -4.75 12.85 2.82
CA LEU A 10 -3.90 11.71 2.49
C LEU A 10 -3.86 10.67 3.62
N ASP A 11 -3.82 11.12 4.88
CA ASP A 11 -3.91 10.24 6.04
C ASP A 11 -5.28 9.54 6.08
N ILE A 12 -6.37 10.29 5.81
CA ILE A 12 -7.72 9.73 5.77
C ILE A 12 -7.87 8.69 4.65
N LEU A 13 -7.36 8.95 3.43
CA LEU A 13 -7.38 7.98 2.33
C LEU A 13 -6.68 6.67 2.71
N LYS A 14 -5.48 6.74 3.31
CA LYS A 14 -4.78 5.55 3.80
C LYS A 14 -5.56 4.86 4.91
N GLY A 15 -6.17 5.62 5.82
CA GLY A 15 -7.02 5.08 6.89
C GLY A 15 -8.23 4.33 6.37
N ILE A 16 -8.91 4.87 5.35
CA ILE A 16 -10.00 4.18 4.63
C ILE A 16 -9.45 2.91 3.98
N GLY A 17 -8.26 2.97 3.37
CA GLY A 17 -7.55 1.78 2.88
C GLY A 17 -7.35 0.71 3.97
N CYS A 18 -6.90 1.09 5.17
CA CYS A 18 -6.75 0.16 6.30
C CYS A 18 -8.10 -0.49 6.66
N LEU A 19 -9.18 0.29 6.75
CA LEU A 19 -10.53 -0.24 7.03
C LEU A 19 -10.99 -1.23 5.94
N MET A 20 -10.73 -0.91 4.68
CA MET A 20 -10.99 -1.82 3.56
C MET A 20 -10.16 -3.12 3.69
N MET A 21 -8.87 -3.05 4.05
CA MET A 21 -8.06 -4.26 4.25
C MET A 21 -8.61 -5.20 5.34
N VAL A 22 -9.30 -4.68 6.37
CA VAL A 22 -9.99 -5.52 7.36
C VAL A 22 -11.03 -6.41 6.72
N VAL A 23 -11.86 -5.81 5.87
CA VAL A 23 -12.92 -6.52 5.15
C VAL A 23 -12.31 -7.48 4.13
N ALA A 24 -11.30 -7.03 3.36
CA ALA A 24 -10.68 -7.82 2.29
C ALA A 24 -10.04 -9.13 2.77
N HIS A 25 -9.23 -9.07 3.83
CA HIS A 25 -8.46 -10.25 4.29
C HIS A 25 -9.27 -11.22 5.15
N SER A 26 -10.42 -10.80 5.68
CA SER A 26 -11.32 -11.71 6.37
C SER A 26 -11.76 -12.86 5.46
N ASN A 27 -11.98 -12.58 4.15
CA ASN A 27 -12.47 -13.49 3.11
C ASN A 27 -13.45 -14.54 3.65
N LEU A 28 -14.40 -14.08 4.47
CA LEU A 28 -15.45 -14.93 5.01
C LEU A 28 -16.41 -15.21 3.86
N GLY A 29 -16.34 -16.42 3.31
CA GLY A 29 -17.25 -16.91 2.26
C GLY A 29 -18.69 -17.11 2.74
N LEU A 30 -19.14 -16.31 3.70
CA LEU A 30 -20.41 -16.44 4.40
C LEU A 30 -21.48 -15.61 3.68
N LYS A 31 -22.63 -16.24 3.40
CA LYS A 31 -23.97 -15.64 3.19
C LYS A 31 -24.01 -14.24 2.54
N GLY A 32 -23.56 -14.10 1.28
CA GLY A 32 -23.74 -12.86 0.51
C GLY A 32 -22.72 -11.74 0.77
N TYR A 33 -21.70 -11.95 1.61
CA TYR A 33 -20.70 -10.93 1.92
C TYR A 33 -19.51 -10.85 0.94
N ARG A 34 -19.46 -11.75 -0.05
CA ARG A 34 -18.40 -11.81 -1.08
C ARG A 34 -18.20 -10.49 -1.86
N PRO A 35 -19.24 -9.73 -2.25
CA PRO A 35 -19.07 -8.46 -2.95
C PRO A 35 -18.29 -7.43 -2.11
N TYR A 36 -18.53 -7.36 -0.80
CA TYR A 36 -17.80 -6.45 0.08
C TYR A 36 -16.31 -6.79 0.14
N ALA A 37 -15.95 -8.08 0.24
CA ALA A 37 -14.56 -8.52 0.23
C ALA A 37 -13.87 -8.18 -1.10
N PHE A 38 -14.58 -8.27 -2.23
CA PHE A 38 -14.07 -7.87 -3.54
C PHE A 38 -13.75 -6.36 -3.61
N TYR A 39 -14.72 -5.50 -3.30
CA TYR A 39 -14.50 -4.04 -3.34
C TYR A 39 -13.48 -3.58 -2.30
N ALA A 40 -13.51 -4.19 -1.11
CA ALA A 40 -12.51 -3.97 -0.08
C ALA A 40 -11.10 -4.40 -0.52
N GLY A 41 -11.00 -5.40 -1.40
CA GLY A 41 -9.76 -5.84 -2.03
C GLY A 41 -9.08 -4.76 -2.89
N LEU A 42 -9.77 -3.65 -3.19
CA LEU A 42 -9.19 -2.47 -3.83
C LEU A 42 -8.41 -1.58 -2.85
N ALA A 43 -8.30 -1.91 -1.56
CA ALA A 43 -7.54 -1.12 -0.59
C ALA A 43 -6.12 -0.69 -1.05
N PRO A 44 -5.31 -1.57 -1.69
CA PRO A 44 -3.97 -1.21 -2.19
C PRO A 44 -3.98 -0.03 -3.17
N VAL A 45 -5.07 0.15 -3.93
CA VAL A 45 -5.28 1.24 -4.89
C VAL A 45 -5.10 2.60 -4.21
N LEU A 46 -5.70 2.78 -3.03
CA LEU A 46 -5.58 4.02 -2.26
C LEU A 46 -4.17 4.20 -1.69
N PHE A 47 -3.53 3.13 -1.22
CA PHE A 47 -2.16 3.19 -0.70
C PHE A 47 -1.15 3.59 -1.78
N PHE A 48 -1.24 3.02 -2.97
CA PHE A 48 -0.35 3.35 -4.09
C PHE A 48 -0.56 4.78 -4.57
N ALA A 49 -1.82 5.21 -4.74
CA ALA A 49 -2.14 6.58 -5.12
C ALA A 49 -1.61 7.62 -4.12
N VAL A 50 -1.88 7.43 -2.82
CA VAL A 50 -1.38 8.36 -1.79
C VAL A 50 0.14 8.32 -1.68
N SER A 51 0.77 7.16 -1.89
CA SER A 51 2.24 7.04 -1.87
C SER A 51 2.87 7.83 -3.01
N GLY A 52 2.26 7.84 -4.20
CA GLY A 52 2.67 8.71 -5.30
C GLY A 52 2.63 10.20 -4.92
N VAL A 53 1.53 10.68 -4.35
CA VAL A 53 1.41 12.08 -3.87
C VAL A 53 2.48 12.39 -2.82
N THR A 54 2.70 11.47 -1.88
CA THR A 54 3.67 11.67 -0.81
C THR A 54 5.12 11.72 -1.34
N ALA A 55 5.44 10.92 -2.36
CA ALA A 55 6.75 10.93 -3.02
C ALA A 55 6.98 12.21 -3.83
N SER A 56 5.93 12.68 -4.51
CA SER A 56 5.89 13.97 -5.21
C SER A 56 6.18 15.15 -4.27
N PHE A 57 5.67 15.13 -3.03
CA PHE A 57 6.06 16.15 -2.04
C PHE A 57 7.50 16.02 -1.55
N GLN A 58 8.08 14.83 -1.58
CA GLN A 58 9.47 14.62 -1.14
C GLN A 58 10.47 15.11 -2.18
N SER A 59 10.15 15.06 -3.49
CA SER A 59 11.05 15.53 -4.56
C SER A 59 11.42 17.01 -4.39
N SER A 60 10.45 17.84 -4.00
CA SER A 60 10.71 19.26 -3.74
C SER A 60 11.50 19.56 -2.45
N ARG A 61 11.56 18.61 -1.50
CA ARG A 61 12.07 18.87 -0.14
C ARG A 61 13.42 18.22 0.17
N TYR A 62 13.69 17.04 -0.38
CA TYR A 62 14.80 16.20 0.05
C TYR A 62 15.72 15.83 -1.12
N ARG A 63 16.98 15.50 -0.82
CA ARG A 63 17.98 15.09 -1.83
C ARG A 63 17.75 13.65 -2.32
N PRO A 64 18.07 13.30 -3.59
CA PRO A 64 17.79 11.98 -4.16
C PRO A 64 18.36 10.83 -3.37
N ARG A 65 19.68 10.85 -3.14
CA ARG A 65 20.39 9.83 -2.36
C ARG A 65 19.67 9.52 -1.04
N SER A 66 19.21 10.55 -0.34
CA SER A 66 18.58 10.42 0.96
C SER A 66 17.19 9.76 0.94
N VAL A 67 16.40 10.05 -0.10
CA VAL A 67 15.07 9.46 -0.29
C VAL A 67 15.19 8.03 -0.82
N LEU A 68 16.11 7.81 -1.77
CA LEU A 68 16.40 6.49 -2.33
C LEU A 68 16.83 5.51 -1.24
N PHE A 69 17.74 5.88 -0.34
CA PHE A 69 18.12 5.00 0.76
C PHE A 69 16.95 4.67 1.69
N ALA A 70 16.13 5.66 2.06
CA ALA A 70 14.97 5.41 2.92
C ALA A 70 13.98 4.41 2.28
N TYR A 71 13.70 4.56 0.98
CA TYR A 71 12.84 3.61 0.27
C TYR A 71 13.53 2.28 -0.03
N PHE A 72 14.85 2.23 -0.14
CA PHE A 72 15.59 0.97 -0.25
C PHE A 72 15.43 0.12 1.02
N PHE A 73 15.56 0.72 2.21
CA PHE A 73 15.25 0.02 3.46
C PHE A 73 13.80 -0.45 3.52
N LEU A 74 12.85 0.36 3.05
CA LEU A 74 11.45 -0.04 2.98
C LEU A 74 11.23 -1.20 1.98
N LEU A 75 11.92 -1.20 0.84
CA LEU A 75 11.88 -2.29 -0.13
C LEU A 75 12.41 -3.59 0.47
N LEU A 76 13.55 -3.53 1.18
CA LEU A 76 14.13 -4.69 1.85
C LEU A 76 13.24 -5.21 2.99
N LEU A 77 12.59 -4.31 3.74
CA LEU A 77 11.59 -4.69 4.73
C LEU A 77 10.46 -5.54 4.11
N GLY A 78 10.09 -5.29 2.86
CA GLY A 78 9.06 -6.05 2.17
C GLY A 78 9.30 -7.55 2.15
N PHE A 79 10.56 -8.02 2.16
CA PHE A 79 10.88 -9.45 2.23
C PHE A 79 10.44 -10.08 3.56
N SER A 80 10.47 -9.32 4.65
CA SER A 80 9.89 -9.74 5.93
C SER A 80 8.39 -9.98 5.81
N TYR A 81 7.68 -9.11 5.09
CA TYR A 81 6.24 -9.27 4.85
C TYR A 81 5.93 -10.45 3.92
N ASN A 82 6.71 -10.63 2.86
CA ASN A 82 6.57 -11.79 1.96
C ASN A 82 6.61 -13.11 2.74
N ARG A 83 7.45 -13.18 3.79
CA ARG A 83 7.59 -14.38 4.61
C ARG A 83 6.38 -14.66 5.52
N ILE A 84 5.62 -13.61 5.86
CA ILE A 84 4.35 -13.75 6.58
C ILE A 84 3.27 -14.33 5.66
N THR A 85 3.35 -14.01 4.36
CA THR A 85 2.38 -14.44 3.34
C THR A 85 2.73 -15.76 2.66
N ASP A 86 4.00 -16.15 2.60
CA ASP A 86 4.51 -17.31 1.85
C ASP A 86 5.70 -18.01 2.57
N VAL A 87 5.75 -19.34 2.46
CA VAL A 87 6.74 -20.24 3.08
C VAL A 87 7.96 -20.48 2.18
N GLY A 88 7.98 -20.02 0.92
CA GLY A 88 9.18 -20.04 0.06
C GLY A 88 10.00 -18.74 0.16
N PHE A 89 11.08 -18.70 0.94
CA PHE A 89 11.92 -17.49 1.02
C PHE A 89 12.89 -17.44 -0.16
N LEU A 90 12.74 -16.42 -1.03
CA LEU A 90 13.53 -16.22 -2.26
C LEU A 90 13.37 -17.29 -3.35
N GLU A 91 12.56 -18.33 -3.12
CA GLU A 91 12.22 -19.34 -4.14
C GLU A 91 11.39 -18.73 -5.28
N GLU A 92 10.39 -17.91 -4.93
CA GLU A 92 9.61 -17.10 -5.85
C GLU A 92 9.62 -15.64 -5.42
N ILE A 93 10.49 -14.82 -6.04
CA ILE A 93 10.57 -13.40 -5.73
C ILE A 93 9.34 -12.69 -6.30
N ASN A 94 8.37 -12.42 -5.43
CA ASN A 94 7.19 -11.62 -5.74
C ASN A 94 7.24 -10.28 -5.01
N PHE A 95 6.86 -9.20 -5.68
CA PHE A 95 6.66 -7.92 -5.01
C PHE A 95 5.30 -7.91 -4.32
N ASP A 96 5.31 -7.68 -3.00
CA ASP A 96 4.12 -7.36 -2.23
C ASP A 96 3.95 -5.83 -2.11
N ILE A 97 2.93 -5.39 -1.37
CA ILE A 97 2.49 -4.01 -1.23
C ILE A 97 3.63 -3.09 -0.76
N ILE A 98 4.51 -3.56 0.12
CA ILE A 98 5.61 -2.75 0.67
C ILE A 98 6.67 -2.49 -0.41
N GLN A 99 7.09 -3.52 -1.14
CA GLN A 99 8.08 -3.39 -2.23
C GLN A 99 7.54 -2.51 -3.34
N LEU A 100 6.27 -2.69 -3.73
CA LEU A 100 5.67 -1.86 -4.76
C LEU A 100 5.52 -0.40 -4.28
N VAL A 101 5.12 -0.14 -3.02
CA VAL A 101 5.12 1.22 -2.44
C VAL A 101 6.51 1.85 -2.53
N ALA A 102 7.56 1.11 -2.17
CA ALA A 102 8.92 1.61 -2.22
C ALA A 102 9.37 1.92 -3.66
N ALA A 103 9.21 0.96 -4.58
CA ALA A 103 9.59 1.11 -5.98
C ALA A 103 8.80 2.23 -6.68
N GLY A 104 7.48 2.23 -6.54
CA GLY A 104 6.62 3.26 -7.15
C GLY A 104 6.88 4.65 -6.58
N ALA A 105 7.13 4.77 -5.27
CA ALA A 105 7.51 6.06 -4.67
C ALA A 105 8.87 6.56 -5.20
N VAL A 106 9.85 5.68 -5.38
CA VAL A 106 11.15 6.04 -5.99
C VAL A 106 10.95 6.53 -7.42
N VAL A 107 10.15 5.84 -8.24
CA VAL A 107 9.86 6.26 -9.62
C VAL A 107 9.24 7.64 -9.66
N ILE A 108 8.17 7.89 -8.89
CA ILE A 108 7.54 9.22 -8.84
C ILE A 108 8.52 10.27 -8.34
N TYR A 109 9.27 9.97 -7.28
CA TYR A 109 10.25 10.89 -6.72
C TYR A 109 11.28 11.31 -7.78
N LEU A 110 11.88 10.34 -8.50
CA LEU A 110 12.91 10.62 -9.51
C LEU A 110 12.33 11.40 -10.69
N ILE A 111 11.13 11.03 -11.16
CA ILE A 111 10.48 11.72 -12.26
C ILE A 111 10.20 13.18 -11.90
N GLU A 112 9.63 13.43 -10.72
CA GLU A 112 9.36 14.78 -10.23
C GLU A 112 10.63 15.57 -9.93
N TYR A 113 11.68 14.92 -9.44
CA TYR A 113 12.93 15.60 -9.08
C TYR A 113 13.71 16.08 -10.31
N TYR A 114 13.76 15.26 -11.37
CA TYR A 114 14.59 15.53 -12.54
C TYR A 114 13.85 16.15 -13.72
N PHE A 115 12.55 15.88 -13.89
CA PHE A 115 11.81 16.31 -15.08
C PHE A 115 10.68 17.30 -14.80
N ASP A 116 10.20 17.40 -13.55
CA ASP A 116 9.05 18.24 -13.15
C ASP A 116 7.91 18.24 -14.20
N PRO A 117 7.32 17.06 -14.50
CA PRO A 117 6.50 16.91 -15.69
C PRO A 117 5.18 17.70 -15.56
N PRO A 118 4.64 18.20 -16.70
CA PRO A 118 3.37 18.91 -16.70
C PRO A 118 2.23 18.02 -16.20
N LEU A 119 1.22 18.63 -15.58
CA LEU A 119 0.12 17.92 -14.91
C LEU A 119 -0.56 16.84 -15.78
N TRP A 120 -0.78 17.11 -17.06
CA TRP A 120 -1.47 16.17 -17.95
C TRP A 120 -0.58 15.02 -18.46
N LEU A 121 0.73 15.06 -18.20
CA LEU A 121 1.61 13.93 -18.51
C LEU A 121 1.40 12.75 -17.54
N TYR A 122 0.94 13.00 -16.31
CA TYR A 122 0.66 11.93 -15.34
C TYR A 122 -0.40 10.90 -15.79
N PRO A 123 -1.61 11.28 -16.26
CA PRO A 123 -2.57 10.31 -16.76
C PRO A 123 -2.06 9.58 -18.02
N LEU A 124 -1.25 10.24 -18.87
CA LEU A 124 -0.58 9.59 -19.99
C LEU A 124 0.42 8.52 -19.52
N LEU A 125 1.29 8.85 -18.56
CA LEU A 125 2.22 7.90 -17.95
C LEU A 125 1.49 6.75 -17.23
N ALA A 126 0.35 7.03 -16.59
CA ALA A 126 -0.50 5.98 -16.03
C ALA A 126 -1.03 5.03 -17.11
N GLY A 127 -1.52 5.57 -18.23
CA GLY A 127 -1.97 4.77 -19.38
C GLY A 127 -0.83 3.93 -19.98
N ILE A 128 0.34 4.54 -20.19
CA ILE A 128 1.53 3.85 -20.73
C ILE A 128 1.97 2.73 -19.80
N THR A 129 2.08 2.97 -18.49
CA THR A 129 2.52 1.94 -17.54
C THR A 129 1.55 0.76 -17.43
N PHE A 130 0.25 1.02 -17.55
CA PHE A 130 -0.74 -0.04 -17.71
C PHE A 130 -0.56 -0.80 -19.03
N ALA A 131 -0.43 -0.08 -20.15
CA ALA A 131 -0.33 -0.66 -21.48
C ALA A 131 0.96 -1.47 -21.70
N LEU A 132 2.05 -1.10 -21.05
CA LEU A 132 3.34 -1.80 -21.11
C LEU A 132 3.21 -3.27 -20.71
N LYS A 133 2.24 -3.63 -19.86
CA LYS A 133 2.01 -5.04 -19.53
C LYS A 133 1.73 -5.87 -20.79
N PHE A 134 0.96 -5.35 -21.75
CA PHE A 134 0.59 -6.09 -22.96
C PHE A 134 1.81 -6.29 -23.86
N PHE A 135 2.65 -5.26 -23.98
CA PHE A 135 3.90 -5.33 -24.72
C PHE A 135 4.88 -6.34 -24.08
N ILE A 136 5.04 -6.29 -22.75
CA ILE A 136 5.91 -7.23 -22.03
C ILE A 136 5.37 -8.66 -22.14
N SER A 137 4.07 -8.87 -21.94
CA SER A 137 3.44 -10.19 -22.08
C SER A 137 3.61 -10.75 -23.49
N PHE A 138 3.52 -9.91 -24.52
CA PHE A 138 3.78 -10.30 -25.91
C PHE A 138 5.25 -10.72 -26.11
N LEU A 139 6.22 -9.92 -25.62
CA LEU A 139 7.65 -10.24 -25.75
C LEU A 139 8.06 -11.52 -25.00
N VAL A 140 7.47 -11.76 -23.83
CA VAL A 140 7.82 -12.89 -22.98
C VAL A 140 7.08 -14.17 -23.41
N GLY A 141 6.03 -14.06 -24.24
CA GLY A 141 5.28 -15.19 -24.76
C GLY A 141 4.65 -16.07 -23.67
N GLY A 142 4.29 -15.47 -22.53
CA GLY A 142 3.71 -16.18 -21.38
C GLY A 142 4.70 -17.02 -20.56
N ARG A 143 6.00 -16.94 -20.82
CA ARG A 143 7.03 -17.67 -20.04
C ARG A 143 7.26 -17.02 -18.67
N THR A 144 7.42 -17.83 -17.64
CA THR A 144 7.88 -17.34 -16.32
C THR A 144 9.39 -17.16 -16.36
N ILE A 145 9.86 -15.94 -16.13
CA ILE A 145 11.28 -15.59 -16.04
C ILE A 145 11.62 -15.31 -14.59
N LEU A 146 12.52 -16.11 -14.01
CA LEU A 146 12.95 -15.98 -12.61
C LEU A 146 13.48 -14.57 -12.31
N GLY A 147 13.01 -13.96 -11.22
CA GLY A 147 13.41 -12.61 -10.81
C GLY A 147 12.81 -11.47 -11.64
N PHE A 148 12.07 -11.78 -12.70
CA PHE A 148 11.39 -10.79 -13.54
C PHE A 148 9.87 -10.92 -13.44
N THR A 149 9.33 -12.14 -13.60
CA THR A 149 7.92 -12.44 -13.33
C THR A 149 7.66 -12.34 -11.83
N GLY A 150 6.54 -11.75 -11.43
CA GLY A 150 6.24 -11.47 -10.01
C GLY A 150 6.76 -10.13 -9.50
N VAL A 151 7.82 -9.60 -10.12
CA VAL A 151 8.45 -8.32 -9.79
C VAL A 151 8.09 -7.24 -10.80
N ILE A 152 8.36 -7.48 -12.08
CA ILE A 152 8.18 -6.50 -13.16
C ILE A 152 6.83 -6.69 -13.85
N VAL A 153 6.42 -7.93 -14.10
CA VAL A 153 5.19 -8.27 -14.82
C VAL A 153 4.46 -9.43 -14.16
N ALA A 154 3.16 -9.55 -14.44
CA ALA A 154 2.33 -10.67 -14.03
C ALA A 154 2.76 -12.01 -14.67
N PRO A 155 2.42 -13.17 -14.05
CA PRO A 155 1.71 -13.32 -12.78
C PRO A 155 2.54 -12.87 -11.55
N GLY A 156 1.85 -12.39 -10.52
CA GLY A 156 2.46 -11.85 -9.29
C GLY A 156 1.43 -11.17 -8.40
N ILE A 157 1.82 -10.82 -7.16
CA ILE A 157 0.92 -10.13 -6.23
C ILE A 157 0.74 -8.67 -6.66
N PHE A 158 1.85 -7.92 -6.70
CA PHE A 158 1.89 -6.51 -7.10
C PHE A 158 3.12 -6.20 -8.00
N PRO A 159 3.21 -6.77 -9.21
CA PRO A 159 4.30 -6.45 -10.13
C PRO A 159 4.27 -4.97 -10.52
N ILE A 160 5.45 -4.38 -10.80
CA ILE A 160 5.60 -2.96 -11.16
C ILE A 160 4.67 -2.60 -12.33
N PHE A 161 4.71 -3.39 -13.41
CA PHE A 161 3.77 -3.26 -14.51
C PHE A 161 2.67 -4.32 -14.36
N PRO A 162 1.40 -3.92 -14.29
CA PRO A 162 0.91 -2.57 -14.55
C PRO A 162 0.76 -1.64 -13.34
N TRP A 163 0.85 -2.13 -12.09
CA TRP A 163 0.37 -1.42 -10.89
C TRP A 163 0.95 -0.02 -10.63
N LEU A 164 2.12 0.30 -11.19
CA LEU A 164 2.77 1.61 -11.12
C LEU A 164 1.85 2.76 -11.58
N PHE A 165 0.87 2.50 -12.45
CA PHE A 165 -0.07 3.51 -12.94
C PHE A 165 -0.77 4.29 -11.81
N LEU A 166 -1.05 3.62 -10.69
CA LEU A 166 -1.78 4.20 -9.56
C LEU A 166 -1.00 5.32 -8.88
N PHE A 167 0.32 5.23 -8.87
CA PHE A 167 1.17 6.27 -8.30
C PHE A 167 1.09 7.55 -9.12
N PHE A 168 1.10 7.44 -10.46
CA PHE A 168 0.92 8.57 -11.37
C PHE A 168 -0.48 9.18 -11.25
N LEU A 169 -1.52 8.34 -11.22
CA LEU A 169 -2.89 8.82 -11.03
C LEU A 169 -3.05 9.56 -9.71
N GLY A 170 -2.47 9.06 -8.61
CA GLY A 170 -2.50 9.74 -7.33
C GLY A 170 -1.95 11.17 -7.38
N VAL A 171 -0.80 11.37 -8.03
CA VAL A 171 -0.22 12.72 -8.20
C VAL A 171 -1.15 13.62 -9.01
N PHE A 172 -1.69 13.12 -10.12
CA PHE A 172 -2.65 13.86 -10.95
C PHE A 172 -3.89 14.27 -10.17
N THR A 173 -4.57 13.31 -9.51
CA THR A 173 -5.84 13.55 -8.82
C THR A 173 -5.69 14.51 -7.65
N TYR A 174 -4.52 14.55 -7.03
CA TYR A 174 -4.22 15.48 -5.95
C TYR A 174 -4.02 16.91 -6.47
N ARG A 175 -3.26 17.09 -7.56
CA ARG A 175 -2.88 18.41 -8.10
C ARG A 175 -3.96 19.05 -8.98
N THR A 176 -4.79 18.24 -9.65
CA THR A 176 -5.81 18.73 -10.58
C THR A 176 -7.03 19.34 -9.87
N LYS A 177 -7.81 20.16 -10.59
CA LYS A 177 -9.08 20.71 -10.07
C LYS A 177 -10.05 19.57 -9.77
N ASN A 178 -10.86 19.74 -8.71
CA ASN A 178 -11.75 18.66 -8.27
C ASN A 178 -12.80 18.25 -9.32
N LEU A 179 -13.23 19.19 -10.16
CA LEU A 179 -14.12 18.90 -11.29
C LEU A 179 -13.51 17.88 -12.27
N TYR A 180 -12.21 17.94 -12.56
CA TYR A 180 -11.58 16.99 -13.48
C TYR A 180 -11.54 15.58 -12.92
N ASN A 181 -11.45 15.41 -11.59
CA ASN A 181 -11.60 14.08 -10.99
C ASN A 181 -12.99 13.51 -11.25
N LEU A 182 -14.04 14.31 -11.09
CA LEU A 182 -15.40 13.87 -11.36
C LEU A 182 -15.59 13.54 -12.84
N LEU A 183 -15.15 14.40 -13.75
CA LEU A 183 -15.28 14.19 -15.20
C LEU A 183 -14.55 12.92 -15.66
N LEU A 184 -13.33 12.68 -15.17
CA LEU A 184 -12.57 11.47 -15.52
C LEU A 184 -13.17 10.21 -14.88
N ALA A 185 -13.71 10.30 -13.65
CA ALA A 185 -14.45 9.19 -13.06
C ALA A 185 -15.69 8.82 -13.89
N ILE A 186 -16.45 9.83 -14.35
CA ILE A 186 -17.62 9.62 -15.21
C ILE A 186 -17.20 9.02 -16.55
N LEU A 187 -16.15 9.56 -17.18
CA LEU A 187 -15.63 9.04 -18.45
C LEU A 187 -15.19 7.57 -18.34
N LEU A 188 -14.43 7.22 -17.29
CA LEU A 188 -14.00 5.85 -17.05
C LEU A 188 -15.18 4.94 -16.67
N GLY A 189 -16.17 5.46 -15.94
CA GLY A 189 -17.41 4.76 -15.66
C GLY A 189 -18.21 4.46 -16.93
N ALA A 190 -18.24 5.41 -17.88
CA ALA A 190 -18.84 5.19 -19.20
C ALA A 190 -18.10 4.08 -19.96
N PHE A 191 -16.76 4.09 -19.98
CA PHE A 191 -15.99 2.99 -20.59
C PHE A 191 -16.26 1.64 -19.91
N TYR A 192 -16.35 1.62 -18.58
CA TYR A 192 -16.67 0.41 -17.83
C TYR A 192 -18.04 -0.19 -18.18
N ILE A 193 -19.01 0.64 -18.59
CA ILE A 193 -20.35 0.19 -19.03
C ILE A 193 -20.38 -0.12 -20.52
N LEU A 194 -19.77 0.71 -21.36
CA LEU A 194 -19.86 0.63 -22.82
C LEU A 194 -19.03 -0.51 -23.41
N LEU A 195 -17.84 -0.79 -22.87
CA LEU A 195 -16.96 -1.84 -23.40
C LEU A 195 -17.62 -3.24 -23.38
N PRO A 196 -18.29 -3.68 -22.28
CA PRO A 196 -19.08 -4.92 -22.29
C PRO A 196 -20.19 -4.93 -23.33
N LEU A 197 -20.87 -3.80 -23.55
CA LEU A 197 -21.94 -3.69 -24.56
C LEU A 197 -21.39 -3.84 -25.99
N TRP A 198 -20.10 -3.60 -26.20
CA TRP A 198 -19.39 -3.84 -27.45
C TRP A 198 -18.70 -5.22 -27.51
N GLY A 199 -18.99 -6.11 -26.56
CA GLY A 199 -18.48 -7.49 -26.55
C GLY A 199 -17.11 -7.67 -25.91
N PHE A 200 -16.54 -6.65 -25.26
CA PHE A 200 -15.28 -6.80 -24.53
C PHE A 200 -15.53 -7.41 -23.14
N ASP A 201 -14.92 -8.56 -22.86
CA ASP A 201 -14.87 -9.09 -21.50
C ASP A 201 -13.88 -8.29 -20.65
N LEU A 202 -14.41 -7.64 -19.61
CA LEU A 202 -13.61 -6.82 -18.70
C LEU A 202 -12.83 -7.64 -17.67
N ASP A 203 -13.19 -8.91 -17.43
CA ASP A 203 -12.55 -9.79 -16.45
C ASP A 203 -12.29 -9.10 -15.10
N ILE A 204 -13.32 -8.45 -14.54
CA ILE A 204 -13.21 -7.49 -13.42
C ILE A 204 -12.63 -8.13 -12.14
N LYS A 205 -12.66 -9.47 -12.03
CA LYS A 205 -12.16 -10.19 -10.85
C LYS A 205 -10.67 -10.51 -10.92
N ASN A 206 -10.04 -10.39 -12.09
CA ASN A 206 -8.63 -10.73 -12.28
C ASN A 206 -7.70 -9.58 -11.90
N LYS A 207 -7.55 -9.40 -10.58
CA LYS A 207 -6.63 -8.42 -9.99
C LYS A 207 -5.17 -8.74 -10.26
N TRP A 208 -4.80 -10.03 -10.33
CA TRP A 208 -3.41 -10.48 -10.41
C TRP A 208 -2.76 -10.10 -11.74
N ASN A 209 -3.53 -10.17 -12.83
CA ASN A 209 -3.13 -9.65 -14.13
C ASN A 209 -3.53 -8.18 -14.34
N MET A 210 -4.19 -7.55 -13.36
CA MET A 210 -4.84 -6.23 -13.46
C MET A 210 -5.56 -6.10 -14.80
N SER A 211 -6.65 -6.86 -14.97
CA SER A 211 -7.46 -6.83 -16.19
C SER A 211 -7.90 -5.41 -16.55
N VAL A 212 -8.39 -5.21 -17.78
CA VAL A 212 -8.94 -3.91 -18.20
C VAL A 212 -10.06 -3.47 -17.26
N GLY A 213 -10.95 -4.38 -16.86
CA GLY A 213 -12.01 -4.11 -15.89
C GLY A 213 -11.49 -3.68 -14.52
N TYR A 214 -10.49 -4.40 -13.99
CA TYR A 214 -9.90 -4.06 -12.69
C TYR A 214 -9.11 -2.74 -12.73
N PHE A 215 -8.45 -2.44 -13.85
CA PHE A 215 -7.79 -1.15 -14.11
C PHE A 215 -8.79 0.01 -14.13
N LEU A 216 -9.90 -0.13 -14.87
CA LEU A 216 -10.95 0.88 -14.93
C LEU A 216 -11.55 1.11 -13.54
N LEU A 217 -11.91 0.04 -12.83
CA LEU A 217 -12.48 0.11 -11.49
C LEU A 217 -11.52 0.77 -10.48
N SER A 218 -10.24 0.41 -10.54
CA SER A 218 -9.20 1.02 -9.70
C SER A 218 -9.03 2.51 -10.00
N SER A 219 -9.02 2.88 -11.28
CA SER A 219 -8.91 4.28 -11.71
C SER A 219 -10.12 5.10 -11.24
N ILE A 220 -11.33 4.60 -11.45
CA ILE A 220 -12.58 5.19 -10.96
C ILE A 220 -12.51 5.41 -9.45
N LEU A 221 -12.08 4.40 -8.69
CA LEU A 221 -11.94 4.49 -7.24
C LEU A 221 -10.97 5.61 -6.83
N VAL A 222 -9.81 5.76 -7.49
CA VAL A 222 -8.87 6.84 -7.20
C VAL A 222 -9.53 8.20 -7.46
N PHE A 223 -10.10 8.42 -8.64
CA PHE A 223 -10.72 9.70 -8.99
C PHE A 223 -11.87 10.07 -8.06
N ILE A 224 -12.80 9.13 -7.80
CA ILE A 224 -13.94 9.35 -6.90
C ILE A 224 -13.46 9.61 -5.47
N SER A 225 -12.47 8.86 -4.97
CA SER A 225 -12.00 9.01 -3.58
C SER A 225 -11.38 10.38 -3.33
N PHE A 226 -10.54 10.87 -4.27
CA PHE A 226 -10.01 12.23 -4.19
C PHE A 226 -11.09 13.30 -4.43
N PHE A 227 -12.09 13.02 -5.27
CA PHE A 227 -13.24 13.91 -5.43
C PHE A 227 -14.01 14.08 -4.11
N ILE A 228 -14.45 12.97 -3.52
CA ILE A 228 -15.25 12.94 -2.29
C ILE A 228 -14.53 13.63 -1.14
N ILE A 229 -13.25 13.29 -0.90
CA ILE A 229 -12.49 13.85 0.24
C ILE A 229 -12.25 15.35 0.10
N ARG A 230 -12.13 15.86 -1.13
CA ARG A 230 -12.00 17.30 -1.37
C ARG A 230 -13.34 18.03 -1.42
N THR A 231 -14.44 17.35 -1.69
CA THR A 231 -15.79 17.94 -1.71
C THR A 231 -16.40 18.02 -0.31
N ILE A 232 -16.27 16.96 0.50
CA ILE A 232 -16.92 16.87 1.80
C ILE A 232 -16.02 17.48 2.88
N SER A 233 -16.46 18.61 3.44
CA SER A 233 -15.72 19.37 4.45
C SER A 233 -15.33 18.57 5.69
N LEU A 234 -16.12 17.56 6.06
CA LEU A 234 -15.83 16.66 7.19
C LEU A 234 -14.47 15.94 7.03
N PHE A 235 -14.09 15.55 5.81
CA PHE A 235 -12.80 14.90 5.54
C PHE A 235 -11.61 15.87 5.50
N GLN A 236 -11.87 17.17 5.58
CA GLN A 236 -10.82 18.20 5.66
C GLN A 236 -10.52 18.59 7.12
N GLN A 237 -11.32 18.10 8.07
CA GLN A 237 -11.22 18.42 9.47
C GLN A 237 -10.58 17.28 10.26
N ARG A 238 -9.87 17.63 11.34
CA ARG A 238 -9.32 16.65 12.29
C ARG A 238 -10.39 16.07 13.22
N LYS A 239 -11.36 16.91 13.63
CA LYS A 239 -12.44 16.50 14.54
C LYS A 239 -13.37 15.55 13.79
N GLY A 240 -13.73 14.42 14.41
CA GLY A 240 -14.55 13.37 13.79
C GLY A 240 -13.79 12.39 12.88
N MET A 241 -12.57 12.70 12.46
CA MET A 241 -11.75 11.84 11.56
C MET A 241 -10.54 11.20 12.25
N GLN A 242 -10.57 11.13 13.59
CA GLN A 242 -9.44 10.68 14.39
C GLN A 242 -9.01 9.25 14.06
N LEU A 243 -9.97 8.33 13.88
CA LEU A 243 -9.68 6.94 13.58
C LEU A 243 -9.06 6.75 12.19
N PRO A 244 -9.64 7.25 11.07
CA PRO A 244 -8.98 7.19 9.76
C PRO A 244 -7.60 7.86 9.76
N ILE A 245 -7.46 9.03 10.40
CA ILE A 245 -6.17 9.71 10.49
C ILE A 245 -5.15 8.86 11.26
N PHE A 246 -5.56 8.24 12.37
CA PHE A 246 -4.71 7.35 13.17
C PHE A 246 -4.25 6.14 12.34
N LEU A 247 -5.18 5.44 11.71
CA LEU A 247 -4.89 4.27 10.88
C LEU A 247 -3.98 4.64 9.69
N GLY A 248 -4.26 5.75 9.01
CA GLY A 248 -3.44 6.20 7.89
C GLY A 248 -2.02 6.57 8.28
N LYS A 249 -1.86 7.30 9.39
CA LYS A 249 -0.55 7.68 9.94
C LYS A 249 0.29 6.46 10.29
N TYR A 250 -0.33 5.43 10.86
CA TYR A 250 0.34 4.21 11.30
C TYR A 250 0.05 3.01 10.38
N SER A 251 -0.21 3.26 9.09
CA SER A 251 -0.64 2.24 8.13
C SER A 251 0.35 1.08 7.96
N LEU A 252 1.65 1.33 8.03
CA LEU A 252 2.67 0.27 8.01
C LEU A 252 2.60 -0.62 9.25
N LEU A 253 2.42 -0.02 10.44
CA LEU A 253 2.26 -0.77 11.68
C LEU A 253 0.94 -1.56 11.68
N PHE A 254 -0.12 -0.93 11.17
CA PHE A 254 -1.40 -1.60 10.96
C PHE A 254 -1.22 -2.85 10.10
N LEU A 255 -0.49 -2.78 8.98
CA LEU A 255 -0.26 -3.93 8.09
C LEU A 255 0.38 -5.12 8.84
N TYR A 256 1.42 -4.86 9.63
CA TYR A 256 2.17 -5.88 10.38
C TYR A 256 1.43 -6.45 11.60
N ILE A 257 0.33 -5.83 12.04
CA ILE A 257 -0.49 -6.35 13.14
C ILE A 257 -1.76 -6.99 12.59
N HIS A 258 -2.48 -6.26 11.74
CA HIS A 258 -3.76 -6.65 11.17
C HIS A 258 -3.67 -7.99 10.46
N PHE A 259 -2.74 -8.12 9.51
CA PHE A 259 -2.70 -9.30 8.66
C PHE A 259 -2.35 -10.58 9.44
N PRO A 260 -1.29 -10.62 10.28
CA PRO A 260 -1.05 -11.77 11.15
C PRO A 260 -2.19 -12.09 12.10
N LEU A 261 -2.87 -11.08 12.64
CA LEU A 261 -4.02 -11.27 13.51
C LEU A 261 -5.17 -11.94 12.78
N VAL A 262 -5.46 -11.53 11.54
CA VAL A 262 -6.46 -12.19 10.69
C VAL A 262 -6.11 -13.66 10.50
N LEU A 263 -4.86 -13.96 10.14
CA LEU A 263 -4.40 -15.34 9.94
C LEU A 263 -4.54 -16.17 11.23
N PHE A 264 -4.13 -15.62 12.37
CA PHE A 264 -4.24 -16.26 13.68
C PHE A 264 -5.70 -16.55 14.07
N LEU A 265 -6.59 -15.56 13.97
CA LEU A 265 -8.01 -15.76 14.32
C LEU A 265 -8.71 -16.74 13.36
N LYS A 266 -8.29 -16.80 12.09
CA LYS A 266 -8.78 -17.77 11.11
C LYS A 266 -8.25 -19.18 11.40
N SER A 267 -6.98 -19.35 11.78
CA SER A 267 -6.42 -20.67 12.12
C SER A 267 -7.11 -21.27 13.36
N LYS A 268 -7.52 -20.42 14.31
CA LYS A 268 -8.36 -20.81 15.46
C LYS A 268 -9.85 -21.00 15.13
N LYS A 269 -10.25 -20.84 13.86
CA LYS A 269 -11.62 -20.99 13.35
C LYS A 269 -12.66 -20.15 14.12
N ILE A 270 -12.26 -19.01 14.69
CA ILE A 270 -13.14 -18.15 15.52
C ILE A 270 -14.40 -17.72 14.77
N HIS A 271 -14.25 -17.39 13.49
CA HIS A 271 -15.35 -16.98 12.60
C HIS A 271 -16.40 -18.08 12.36
N HIS A 272 -16.03 -19.35 12.54
CA HIS A 272 -16.92 -20.50 12.35
C HIS A 272 -17.46 -21.01 13.69
N ASN A 273 -16.60 -21.10 14.71
CA ASN A 273 -16.90 -21.70 16.00
C ASN A 273 -17.78 -20.80 16.89
N ILE A 274 -17.70 -19.48 16.73
CA ILE A 274 -18.55 -18.55 17.48
C ILE A 274 -19.84 -18.33 16.69
N TYR A 275 -20.94 -18.93 17.15
CA TYR A 275 -22.25 -18.88 16.51
C TYR A 275 -22.67 -17.45 16.10
N VAL A 276 -22.53 -16.48 17.02
CA VAL A 276 -22.91 -15.08 16.79
C VAL A 276 -22.11 -14.45 15.65
N ILE A 277 -20.81 -14.75 15.55
CA ILE A 277 -19.94 -14.24 14.48
C ILE A 277 -20.24 -14.95 13.15
N ASN A 278 -20.52 -16.24 13.17
CA ASN A 278 -20.87 -17.01 11.98
C ASN A 278 -22.19 -16.49 11.35
N GLN A 279 -23.18 -16.14 12.17
CA GLN A 279 -24.42 -15.51 11.68
C GLN A 279 -24.20 -14.05 11.24
N ASN A 280 -23.24 -13.34 11.84
CA ASN A 280 -22.98 -11.92 11.62
C ASN A 280 -21.50 -11.65 11.30
N PRO A 281 -21.05 -11.90 10.05
CA PRO A 281 -19.63 -11.83 9.67
C PRO A 281 -18.96 -10.46 9.93
N TYR A 282 -19.72 -9.37 9.93
CA TYR A 282 -19.22 -8.03 10.25
C TYR A 282 -18.68 -7.92 11.69
N LEU A 283 -19.17 -8.76 12.62
CA LEU A 283 -18.63 -8.82 13.98
C LEU A 283 -17.18 -9.32 13.99
N PHE A 284 -16.80 -10.17 13.04
CA PHE A 284 -15.41 -10.56 12.86
C PHE A 284 -14.54 -9.37 12.43
N TRP A 285 -15.06 -8.49 11.57
CA TRP A 285 -14.36 -7.27 11.15
C TRP A 285 -14.17 -6.31 12.32
N LEU A 286 -15.23 -6.10 13.12
CA LEU A 286 -15.15 -5.27 14.32
C LEU A 286 -14.17 -5.84 15.34
N LEU A 287 -14.16 -7.17 15.53
CA LEU A 287 -13.22 -7.85 16.41
C LEU A 287 -11.76 -7.63 15.95
N ILE A 288 -11.46 -7.89 14.67
CA ILE A 288 -10.13 -7.71 14.11
C ILE A 288 -9.68 -6.25 14.24
N LEU A 289 -10.54 -5.30 13.85
CA LEU A 289 -10.22 -3.88 13.91
C LEU A 289 -9.94 -3.44 15.35
N SER A 290 -10.79 -3.85 16.30
CA SER A 290 -10.66 -3.48 17.71
C SER A 290 -9.37 -4.02 18.32
N ILE A 291 -9.07 -5.30 18.11
CA ILE A 291 -7.84 -5.92 18.61
C ILE A 291 -6.61 -5.30 17.92
N THR A 292 -6.66 -5.05 16.60
CA THR A 292 -5.56 -4.39 15.88
C THR A 292 -5.27 -3.01 16.48
N ILE A 293 -6.30 -2.19 16.69
CA ILE A 293 -6.14 -0.87 17.30
C ILE A 293 -5.57 -0.97 18.71
N LEU A 294 -6.09 -1.89 19.53
CA LEU A 294 -5.60 -2.09 20.91
C LEU A 294 -4.11 -2.46 20.91
N ILE A 295 -3.71 -3.44 20.10
CA ILE A 295 -2.31 -3.87 19.98
C ILE A 295 -1.44 -2.72 19.46
N MET A 296 -1.89 -1.97 18.45
CA MET A 296 -1.17 -0.79 17.94
C MET A 296 -0.95 0.24 19.05
N LEU A 297 -1.97 0.55 19.86
CA LEU A 297 -1.89 1.51 20.95
C LEU A 297 -0.88 1.05 22.02
N ILE A 298 -0.92 -0.23 22.39
CA ILE A 298 0.04 -0.83 23.34
C ILE A 298 1.46 -0.71 22.79
N ILE A 299 1.70 -1.11 21.53
CA ILE A 299 3.02 -1.05 20.90
C ILE A 299 3.52 0.40 20.82
N ILE A 300 2.69 1.34 20.39
CA ILE A 300 3.06 2.76 20.33
C ILE A 300 3.37 3.31 21.73
N TRP A 301 2.64 2.87 22.76
CA TRP A 301 2.91 3.25 24.14
C TRP A 301 4.26 2.70 24.63
N ILE A 302 4.55 1.41 24.39
CA ILE A 302 5.85 0.79 24.70
C ILE A 302 6.98 1.48 23.95
N ALA A 303 6.77 1.84 22.67
CA ALA A 303 7.78 2.48 21.84
C ALA A 303 8.19 3.89 22.33
N LYS A 304 7.36 4.54 23.15
CA LYS A 304 7.71 5.82 23.79
C LYS A 304 8.71 5.66 24.93
N LEU A 305 8.99 4.43 25.37
CA LEU A 305 10.03 4.16 26.37
C LEU A 305 11.41 4.47 25.75
N LYS A 306 12.05 5.54 26.22
CA LYS A 306 13.30 6.09 25.66
C LYS A 306 14.42 5.06 25.46
N ARG A 307 14.48 4.01 26.30
CA ARG A 307 15.55 3.00 26.27
C ARG A 307 15.64 2.26 24.93
N ILE A 308 14.51 2.00 24.26
CA ILE A 308 14.51 1.26 22.98
C ILE A 308 14.70 2.23 21.81
N ALA A 309 14.08 3.42 21.89
CA ALA A 309 14.12 4.40 20.81
C ALA A 309 15.55 4.85 20.45
N ILE A 310 16.45 5.00 21.44
CA ILE A 310 17.84 5.42 21.24
C ILE A 310 18.61 4.48 20.30
N LEU A 311 18.27 3.19 20.30
CA LEU A 311 18.92 2.23 19.40
C LEU A 311 18.65 2.57 17.93
N PHE A 312 17.49 3.13 17.60
CA PHE A 312 17.08 3.42 16.22
C PHE A 312 17.60 4.75 15.67
N ASP A 313 18.37 5.50 16.46
CA ASP A 313 19.06 6.72 16.01
C ASP A 313 20.33 6.42 15.20
N SER A 314 20.83 5.17 15.22
CA SER A 314 22.01 4.73 14.48
C SER A 314 21.66 3.96 13.21
N LEU A 315 22.35 4.26 12.10
CA LEU A 315 22.21 3.53 10.83
C LEU A 315 22.57 2.05 10.99
N THR A 316 23.52 1.73 11.87
CA THR A 316 23.95 0.36 12.14
C THR A 316 22.80 -0.53 12.60
N THR A 317 21.90 0.00 13.44
CA THR A 317 20.72 -0.74 13.90
C THR A 317 19.80 -1.13 12.75
N TRP A 318 19.62 -0.23 11.79
CA TRP A 318 18.81 -0.51 10.59
C TRP A 318 19.47 -1.56 9.70
N ILE A 319 20.79 -1.50 9.52
CA ILE A 319 21.56 -2.51 8.78
C ILE A 319 21.45 -3.88 9.47
N ILE A 320 21.66 -3.94 10.80
CA ILE A 320 21.51 -5.18 11.58
C ILE A 320 20.10 -5.74 11.41
N MET A 321 19.07 -4.90 11.49
CA MET A 321 17.69 -5.36 11.32
C MET A 321 17.44 -5.94 9.92
N ILE A 322 17.96 -5.33 8.86
CA ILE A 322 17.90 -5.91 7.51
C ILE A 322 18.65 -7.25 7.46
N ILE A 323 19.86 -7.33 8.01
CA ILE A 323 20.62 -8.59 8.07
C ILE A 323 19.81 -9.67 8.79
N LEU A 324 19.12 -9.32 9.88
CA LEU A 324 18.27 -10.26 10.62
C LEU A 324 17.09 -10.76 9.78
N ILE A 325 16.38 -9.90 9.05
CA ILE A 325 15.28 -10.30 8.14
C ILE A 325 15.76 -11.38 7.17
N PHE A 326 16.91 -11.16 6.52
CA PHE A 326 17.44 -12.15 5.57
C PHE A 326 18.00 -13.39 6.27
N SER A 327 18.71 -13.22 7.39
CA SER A 327 19.35 -14.33 8.09
C SER A 327 18.32 -15.28 8.71
N ILE A 328 17.23 -14.76 9.27
CA ILE A 328 16.16 -15.57 9.84
C ILE A 328 15.48 -16.36 8.73
N GLY A 329 15.14 -15.71 7.61
CA GLY A 329 14.55 -16.38 6.45
C GLY A 329 15.42 -17.48 5.84
N LEU A 330 16.74 -17.31 5.83
CA LEU A 330 17.69 -18.26 5.21
C LEU A 330 18.12 -19.40 6.13
N PHE A 331 18.35 -19.13 7.42
CA PHE A 331 19.02 -20.07 8.31
C PHE A 331 18.09 -20.76 9.31
N VAL A 332 16.92 -20.20 9.59
CA VAL A 332 15.98 -20.80 10.55
C VAL A 332 15.00 -21.72 9.83
N LYS A 333 15.11 -23.03 10.08
CA LYS A 333 14.28 -24.05 9.43
C LYS A 333 12.83 -24.09 9.94
N ASN A 334 12.59 -23.66 11.18
CA ASN A 334 11.25 -23.69 11.76
C ASN A 334 10.41 -22.52 11.22
N VAL A 335 9.44 -22.84 10.36
CA VAL A 335 8.57 -21.87 9.69
C VAL A 335 7.77 -21.01 10.67
N GLU A 336 7.28 -21.58 11.77
CA GLU A 336 6.50 -20.84 12.77
C GLU A 336 7.38 -19.84 13.53
N ILE A 337 8.61 -20.23 13.88
CA ILE A 337 9.56 -19.31 14.53
C ILE A 337 9.91 -18.16 13.58
N VAL A 338 10.20 -18.46 12.31
CA VAL A 338 10.47 -17.43 11.30
C VAL A 338 9.29 -16.47 11.20
N TYR A 339 8.07 -16.98 11.09
CA TYR A 339 6.86 -16.19 10.99
C TYR A 339 6.74 -15.16 12.13
N TRP A 340 6.90 -15.58 13.39
CA TRP A 340 6.79 -14.67 14.54
C TRP A 340 7.95 -13.67 14.64
N LEU A 341 9.16 -14.10 14.28
CA LEU A 341 10.32 -13.20 14.29
C LEU A 341 10.19 -12.13 13.20
N GLU A 342 9.76 -12.47 12.00
CA GLU A 342 9.54 -11.51 10.91
C GLU A 342 8.42 -10.52 11.24
N ILE A 343 7.33 -10.96 11.87
CA ILE A 343 6.31 -10.04 12.41
C ILE A 343 6.94 -9.08 13.42
N GLY A 344 7.75 -9.58 14.35
CA GLY A 344 8.43 -8.76 15.35
C GLY A 344 9.34 -7.70 14.74
N LEU A 345 10.19 -8.10 13.78
CA LEU A 345 11.07 -7.19 13.05
C LEU A 345 10.29 -6.16 12.24
N GLY A 346 9.21 -6.58 11.59
CA GLY A 346 8.30 -5.71 10.86
C GLY A 346 7.61 -4.67 11.73
N ILE A 347 7.12 -5.08 12.92
CA ILE A 347 6.54 -4.18 13.92
C ILE A 347 7.57 -3.15 14.39
N LEU A 348 8.79 -3.59 14.75
CA LEU A 348 9.86 -2.70 15.17
C LEU A 348 10.22 -1.69 14.08
N PHE A 349 10.41 -2.16 12.85
CA PHE A 349 10.65 -1.29 11.70
C PHE A 349 9.53 -0.27 11.56
N ALA A 350 8.26 -0.71 11.54
CA ALA A 350 7.11 0.14 11.30
C ALA A 350 6.95 1.26 12.33
N VAL A 351 7.20 0.95 13.61
CA VAL A 351 7.14 1.90 14.73
C VAL A 351 8.23 2.96 14.63
N TYR A 352 9.46 2.54 14.36
CA TYR A 352 10.63 3.43 14.37
C TYR A 352 10.99 3.99 12.99
N TYR A 353 10.26 3.63 11.93
CA TYR A 353 10.50 4.12 10.57
C TYR A 353 10.63 5.66 10.48
N PRO A 354 9.88 6.48 11.25
CA PRO A 354 10.12 7.92 11.30
C PRO A 354 11.56 8.29 11.68
N ALA A 355 12.19 7.56 12.61
CA ALA A 355 13.58 7.79 13.00
C ALA A 355 14.54 7.51 11.83
N LEU A 356 14.36 6.41 11.09
CA LEU A 356 15.11 6.14 9.85
C LEU A 356 14.98 7.29 8.86
N THR A 357 13.75 7.77 8.63
CA THR A 357 13.52 8.86 7.69
C THR A 357 14.19 10.15 8.14
N ASN A 358 14.20 10.46 9.44
CA ASN A 358 14.89 11.63 9.98
C ASN A 358 16.42 11.51 9.89
N LEU A 359 16.95 10.30 10.11
CA LEU A 359 18.37 10.01 10.00
C LEU A 359 18.87 10.21 8.56
N LEU A 360 18.16 9.61 7.60
CA LEU A 360 18.57 9.56 6.21
C LEU A 360 18.18 10.82 5.43
N LYS A 361 16.93 11.29 5.49
CA LYS A 361 16.40 12.33 4.60
C LYS A 361 16.98 13.69 4.92
N LYS A 362 17.93 14.12 4.10
CA LYS A 362 18.55 15.45 4.22
C LYS A 362 17.79 16.46 3.36
N PRO A 363 17.46 17.66 3.91
CA PRO A 363 16.84 18.72 3.14
C PRO A 363 17.66 19.06 1.90
N ARG A 364 16.97 19.48 0.83
CA ARG A 364 17.64 20.12 -0.30
C ARG A 364 18.30 21.40 0.21
N THR A 365 19.60 21.54 0.03
CA THR A 365 20.27 22.84 0.18
C THR A 365 19.72 23.73 -0.93
N LEU A 366 19.04 24.81 -0.57
CA LEU A 366 18.75 25.88 -1.51
C LEU A 366 20.12 26.40 -1.96
N GLN A 367 20.49 26.11 -3.21
CA GLN A 367 21.48 26.94 -3.88
C GLN A 367 20.77 28.26 -4.10
N THR A 368 21.09 29.24 -3.24
CA THR A 368 20.72 30.64 -3.39
C THR A 368 21.41 31.23 -4.61
#